data_AF-J9E091-F1
#
_entry.id   AF-J9E091-F1
#
_cell.length_a   1.000
_cell.length_b   1.000
_cell.length_c   1.000
_cell.angle_alpha   90.00
_cell.angle_beta   90.00
_cell.angle_gamma   90.00
#
_symmetry.space_group_name_H-M   'P 1'
#
loop_
_entity.id
_entity.type
_entity.pdbx_description
1 polymer ?
#
loop_
_entity_poly.entity_id
_entity_poly.type
_entity_poly.pdbx_seq_one_letter_code
_entity_poly.pdbx_strand_id
1 'polypeptide(L)'
;MFLHYRYDYSEKRSLPITIPSYQTITANGERFIAYNVHMAGRHLGSRRYNEFVQLHNLLKHEFIDFDFPKLPSKWPFSLSEQQLDARRRGLESYLEKICAVRVIADSDIMQ
;
A
#
# COMPACT_ATOMS: atom_id res chain seq x y z
N MET A 1 -32.53 1.08 14.68
CA MET A 1 -31.18 1.48 15.12
C MET A 1 -30.37 1.70 13.86
N PHE A 2 -30.15 2.96 13.49
CA PHE A 2 -29.52 3.32 12.22
C PHE A 2 -28.03 2.91 12.27
N LEU A 3 -27.58 2.16 11.27
CA LEU A 3 -26.15 1.92 11.04
C LEU A 3 -25.52 3.27 10.71
N HIS A 4 -24.91 3.93 11.69
CA HIS A 4 -24.10 5.10 11.45
C HIS A 4 -22.77 4.60 10.89
N TYR A 5 -22.60 4.66 9.57
CA TYR A 5 -21.27 4.49 8.98
C TYR A 5 -20.37 5.60 9.52
N ARG A 6 -19.26 5.23 10.15
CA ARG A 6 -18.35 6.19 10.80
C ARG A 6 -17.66 7.09 9.77
N TYR A 7 -17.54 6.61 8.54
CA TYR A 7 -16.84 7.29 7.45
C TYR A 7 -17.65 7.19 6.15
N ASP A 8 -17.54 8.21 5.29
CA ASP A 8 -18.07 8.19 3.92
C ASP A 8 -16.99 7.67 2.96
N TYR A 9 -17.17 6.43 2.49
CA TYR A 9 -16.27 5.79 1.53
C TYR A 9 -16.65 6.02 0.06
N SER A 10 -17.75 6.73 -0.19
CA SER A 10 -18.25 6.98 -1.54
C SER A 10 -17.48 8.10 -2.26
N GLU A 11 -16.88 9.03 -1.49
CA GLU A 11 -16.07 10.10 -2.04
C GLU A 11 -14.74 9.54 -2.57
N LYS A 12 -14.64 9.52 -3.91
CA LYS A 12 -13.47 9.00 -4.62
C LYS A 12 -12.75 10.10 -5.37
N ARG A 13 -11.43 10.03 -5.40
CA ARG A 13 -10.54 10.85 -6.24
C ARG A 13 -9.55 9.98 -6.99
N SER A 14 -9.16 10.40 -8.18
CA SER A 14 -8.02 9.77 -8.85
C SER A 14 -6.74 10.38 -8.28
N LEU A 15 -5.86 9.54 -7.74
CA LEU A 15 -4.51 9.94 -7.35
C LEU A 15 -3.51 9.22 -8.27
N PRO A 16 -2.56 9.94 -8.90
CA PRO A 16 -1.55 9.35 -9.77
C PRO A 16 -0.44 8.67 -8.95
N ILE A 17 -0.80 7.73 -8.08
CA ILE A 17 0.13 6.95 -7.26
C ILE A 17 0.66 5.76 -8.07
N THR A 18 1.97 5.54 -8.06
CA THR A 18 2.62 4.46 -8.79
C THR A 18 3.76 3.85 -7.98
N ILE A 19 4.13 2.62 -8.31
CA ILE A 19 5.32 1.93 -7.85
C ILE A 19 6.11 1.49 -9.09
N PRO A 20 6.83 2.41 -9.76
CA PRO A 20 7.49 2.14 -11.04
C PRO A 20 8.65 1.14 -10.94
N SER A 21 9.26 0.97 -9.77
CA SER A 21 10.44 0.12 -9.61
C SER A 21 10.58 -0.45 -8.19
N TYR A 22 11.44 -1.44 -8.08
CA TYR A 22 11.96 -1.94 -6.81
C TYR A 22 13.49 -2.01 -6.88
N GLN A 23 14.14 -2.02 -5.72
CA GLN A 23 15.59 -2.10 -5.60
C GLN A 23 15.98 -2.96 -4.41
N THR A 24 17.17 -3.54 -4.48
CA THR A 24 17.82 -4.13 -3.31
C THR A 24 18.45 -3.02 -2.48
N ILE A 25 18.11 -2.94 -1.20
CA ILE A 25 18.75 -2.06 -0.22
C ILE A 25 19.58 -2.91 0.74
N THR A 26 20.78 -2.44 1.05
CA THR A 26 21.63 -2.96 2.13
C THR A 26 21.73 -1.88 3.20
N ALA A 27 21.10 -2.10 4.35
CA ALA A 27 21.11 -1.15 5.46
C ALA A 27 21.13 -1.92 6.80
N ASN A 28 21.86 -1.40 7.78
CA ASN A 28 21.95 -1.99 9.13
C ASN A 28 22.34 -3.49 9.12
N GLY A 29 23.17 -3.92 8.16
CA GLY A 29 23.57 -5.32 7.99
C GLY A 29 22.49 -6.23 7.38
N GLU A 30 21.31 -5.72 7.07
CA GLU A 30 20.23 -6.44 6.39
C GLU A 30 20.18 -6.08 4.91
N ARG A 31 19.98 -7.09 4.05
CA ARG A 31 19.67 -6.92 2.63
C ARG A 31 18.20 -7.21 2.39
N PHE A 32 17.46 -6.28 1.81
CA PHE A 32 16.02 -6.44 1.54
C PHE A 32 15.60 -5.75 0.24
N ILE A 33 14.40 -6.10 -0.25
CA ILE A 33 13.78 -5.44 -1.40
C ILE A 33 12.90 -4.29 -0.92
N ALA A 34 13.12 -3.11 -1.49
CA ALA A 34 12.29 -1.93 -1.30
C ALA A 34 11.58 -1.54 -2.60
N TYR A 35 10.32 -1.17 -2.48
CA TYR A 35 9.44 -0.74 -3.56
C TYR A 35 9.35 0.79 -3.55
N ASN A 36 9.60 1.42 -4.70
CA ASN A 36 9.72 2.87 -4.79
C ASN A 36 8.36 3.49 -5.09
N VAL A 37 7.74 4.12 -4.10
CA VAL A 37 6.42 4.74 -4.22
C VAL A 37 6.56 6.16 -4.75
N HIS A 38 5.74 6.50 -5.75
CA HIS A 38 5.69 7.80 -6.39
C HIS A 38 4.26 8.31 -6.45
N MET A 39 4.09 9.63 -6.45
CA MET A 39 2.81 10.29 -6.71
C MET A 39 3.03 11.43 -7.68
N ALA A 40 2.29 11.44 -8.79
CA ALA A 40 2.46 12.40 -9.89
C ALA A 40 3.92 12.50 -10.37
N GLY A 41 4.62 11.35 -10.41
CA GLY A 41 6.05 11.28 -10.77
C GLY A 41 7.03 11.70 -9.67
N ARG A 42 6.57 12.27 -8.55
CA ARG A 42 7.42 12.61 -7.40
C ARG A 42 7.66 11.39 -6.52
N HIS A 43 8.91 11.12 -6.18
CA HIS A 43 9.26 10.07 -5.23
C HIS A 43 8.79 10.42 -3.81
N LEU A 44 7.97 9.56 -3.21
CA LEU A 44 7.51 9.69 -1.82
C LEU A 44 8.38 8.90 -0.85
N GLY A 45 8.92 7.76 -1.30
CA GLY A 45 9.83 6.94 -0.50
C GLY A 45 9.98 5.52 -1.03
N SER A 46 10.94 4.79 -0.46
CA SER A 46 11.19 3.38 -0.72
C SER A 46 10.77 2.55 0.49
N ARG A 47 9.86 1.59 0.31
CA ARG A 47 9.30 0.80 1.42
C ARG A 47 9.49 -0.69 1.21
N ARG A 48 9.87 -1.44 2.25
CA ARG A 48 9.90 -2.91 2.21
C ARG A 48 8.49 -3.47 2.31
N TYR A 49 8.26 -4.66 1.77
CA TYR A 49 6.91 -5.28 1.77
C TYR A 49 6.24 -5.33 3.16
N ASN A 50 7.00 -5.57 4.24
CA ASN A 50 6.44 -5.60 5.60
C ASN A 50 5.86 -4.26 6.07
N GLU A 51 6.33 -3.12 5.57
CA GLU A 51 5.74 -1.81 5.87
C GLU A 51 4.34 -1.68 5.25
N PHE A 52 4.12 -2.23 4.06
CA PHE A 52 2.77 -2.29 3.45
C PHE A 52 1.83 -3.19 4.25
N VAL A 53 2.33 -4.29 4.82
CA VAL A 53 1.54 -5.16 5.71
C VAL A 53 1.15 -4.43 6.99
N GLN A 54 2.08 -3.66 7.57
CA GLN A 54 1.81 -2.85 8.75
C GLN A 54 0.76 -1.77 8.44
N LEU A 55 0.93 -1.04 7.34
CA LEU A 55 -0.05 -0.06 6.85
C LEU A 55 -1.44 -0.70 6.66
N HIS A 56 -1.51 -1.83 5.97
CA HIS A 56 -2.76 -2.57 5.75
C HIS A 56 -3.47 -2.90 7.07
N ASN A 57 -2.73 -3.37 8.07
CA ASN A 57 -3.30 -3.72 9.37
C ASN A 57 -3.79 -2.50 10.16
N LEU A 58 -3.04 -1.39 10.13
CA LEU A 58 -3.46 -0.13 10.76
C LEU A 58 -4.74 0.41 10.11
N LEU A 59 -4.80 0.39 8.79
CA LEU A 59 -5.99 0.81 8.05
C LEU A 59 -7.19 -0.09 8.33
N LYS A 60 -7.02 -1.42 8.37
CA LYS A 60 -8.11 -2.34 8.72
C LYS A 60 -8.62 -2.18 10.15
N HIS A 61 -7.75 -1.74 11.06
CA HIS A 61 -8.14 -1.47 12.43
C HIS A 61 -8.97 -0.17 12.52
N GLU A 62 -8.58 0.89 11.80
CA GLU A 62 -9.29 2.18 11.82
C GLU A 62 -10.58 2.16 11.00
N PHE A 63 -10.55 1.60 9.80
CA PHE A 63 -11.65 1.56 8.85
C PHE A 63 -12.29 0.17 8.81
N ILE A 64 -12.77 -0.30 9.97
CA ILE A 64 -13.22 -1.70 10.17
C ILE A 64 -14.37 -2.13 9.25
N ASP A 65 -15.18 -1.18 8.79
CA ASP A 65 -16.33 -1.36 7.90
C ASP A 65 -16.00 -1.13 6.42
N PHE A 66 -14.74 -0.85 6.07
CA PHE A 66 -14.29 -0.74 4.68
C PHE A 66 -13.88 -2.11 4.10
N ASP A 67 -14.36 -2.41 2.89
CA ASP A 67 -13.97 -3.61 2.15
C ASP A 67 -12.61 -3.42 1.46
N PHE A 68 -11.55 -3.77 2.17
CA PHE A 68 -10.19 -3.58 1.67
C PHE A 68 -9.85 -4.51 0.49
N PRO A 69 -9.16 -3.98 -0.54
CA PRO A 69 -8.59 -4.83 -1.58
C PRO A 69 -7.56 -5.79 -0.98
N LYS A 70 -7.42 -6.96 -1.61
CA LYS A 70 -6.43 -7.97 -1.18
C LYS A 70 -5.01 -7.41 -1.34
N LEU A 71 -4.26 -7.42 -0.24
CA LEU A 71 -2.82 -7.18 -0.27
C LEU A 71 -2.11 -8.40 -0.89
N PRO A 72 -1.06 -8.24 -1.71
CA PRO A 72 -0.28 -9.37 -2.22
C PRO A 72 0.24 -10.23 -1.07
N SER A 73 0.12 -11.55 -1.15
CA SER A 73 0.44 -12.44 -0.03
C SER A 73 1.93 -12.49 0.34
N LYS A 74 2.20 -12.84 1.60
CA LYS A 74 3.54 -13.28 2.03
C LYS A 74 3.91 -14.59 1.32
N TRP A 75 5.20 -14.76 1.10
CA TRP A 75 5.77 -15.98 0.54
C TRP A 75 6.89 -16.45 1.48
N PRO A 76 6.96 -17.75 1.84
CA PRO A 76 7.90 -18.24 2.84
C PRO A 76 9.35 -18.40 2.33
N PHE A 77 9.55 -18.33 1.01
CA PHE A 77 10.87 -18.45 0.38
C PHE A 77 11.32 -17.12 -0.23
N SER A 78 12.58 -17.05 -0.68
CA SER A 78 13.04 -15.94 -1.52
C SER A 78 12.21 -15.85 -2.80
N LEU A 79 11.85 -14.65 -3.19
CA LEU A 79 11.12 -14.41 -4.44
C LEU A 79 12.06 -14.37 -5.63
N SER A 80 11.62 -14.93 -6.76
CA SER A 80 12.25 -14.67 -8.06
C SER A 80 11.96 -13.25 -8.54
N GLU A 81 12.72 -12.75 -9.51
CA GLU A 81 12.48 -11.44 -10.14
C GLU A 81 11.04 -11.30 -10.68
N GLN A 82 10.52 -12.35 -11.31
CA GLN A 82 9.14 -12.37 -11.79
C GLN A 82 8.13 -12.21 -10.64
N GLN A 83 8.38 -12.87 -9.50
CA GLN A 83 7.52 -12.75 -8.32
C GLN A 83 7.67 -11.38 -7.64
N LEU A 84 8.87 -10.78 -7.66
CA LEU A 84 9.11 -9.42 -7.17
C LEU A 84 8.33 -8.38 -7.97
N ASP A 85 8.36 -8.48 -9.30
CA ASP A 85 7.62 -7.59 -10.19
C ASP A 85 6.11 -7.82 -10.12
N ALA A 86 5.65 -9.08 -9.97
CA ALA A 86 4.25 -9.37 -9.70
C ALA A 86 3.78 -8.74 -8.37
N ARG A 87 4.61 -8.83 -7.32
CA ARG A 87 4.34 -8.15 -6.05
C ARG A 87 4.34 -6.62 -6.20
N ARG A 88 5.27 -6.04 -6.97
CA ARG A 88 5.32 -4.60 -7.25
C ARG A 88 4.00 -4.11 -7.86
N ARG A 89 3.52 -4.74 -8.93
CA ARG A 89 2.22 -4.42 -9.55
C ARG A 89 1.04 -4.60 -8.59
N GLY A 90 1.08 -5.67 -7.79
CA GLY A 90 0.03 -5.92 -6.81
C GLY A 90 -0.03 -4.85 -5.71
N LEU A 91 1.13 -4.37 -5.25
CA LEU A 91 1.22 -3.27 -4.28
C LEU A 91 0.76 -1.95 -4.90
N GLU A 92 1.10 -1.68 -6.15
CA GLU A 92 0.63 -0.51 -6.90
C GLU A 92 -0.89 -0.51 -6.99
N SER A 93 -1.50 -1.59 -7.49
CA SER A 93 -2.96 -1.70 -7.59
C SER A 93 -3.65 -1.65 -6.22
N TYR A 94 -3.01 -2.16 -5.17
CA TYR A 94 -3.51 -2.05 -3.80
C TYR A 94 -3.54 -0.58 -3.35
N LEU A 95 -2.43 0.15 -3.51
CA LEU A 95 -2.33 1.57 -3.17
C LEU A 95 -3.32 2.42 -3.97
N GLU A 96 -3.41 2.23 -5.28
CA GLU A 96 -4.37 2.95 -6.15
C GLU A 96 -5.80 2.85 -5.61
N LYS A 97 -6.23 1.66 -5.20
CA LYS A 97 -7.60 1.42 -4.71
C LYS A 97 -7.86 2.06 -3.36
N ILE A 98 -6.93 1.97 -2.40
CA ILE A 98 -7.12 2.55 -1.07
C ILE A 98 -6.97 4.07 -1.09
N CYS A 99 -6.01 4.60 -1.86
CA CYS A 99 -5.77 6.04 -2.01
C CYS A 99 -6.86 6.73 -2.85
N ALA A 100 -7.61 5.97 -3.65
CA ALA A 100 -8.77 6.51 -4.37
C ALA A 100 -9.90 6.93 -3.42
N VAL A 101 -9.99 6.34 -2.22
CA VAL A 101 -11.01 6.68 -1.23
C VAL A 101 -10.52 7.84 -0.38
N ARG A 102 -11.20 8.98 -0.44
CA ARG A 102 -10.68 10.24 0.11
C ARG A 102 -10.38 10.14 1.61
N VAL A 103 -11.33 9.63 2.40
CA VAL A 103 -11.17 9.55 3.86
C VAL A 103 -10.00 8.66 4.29
N ILE A 104 -9.64 7.65 3.49
CA ILE A 104 -8.47 6.81 3.74
C ILE A 104 -7.20 7.55 3.34
N ALA A 105 -7.20 8.19 2.18
CA ALA A 105 -6.04 8.91 1.64
C ALA A 105 -5.65 10.15 2.46
N ASP A 106 -6.63 10.82 3.08
CA ASP A 106 -6.43 12.00 3.92
C ASP A 106 -6.18 11.64 5.40
N SER A 107 -6.14 10.35 5.76
CA SER A 107 -5.93 9.90 7.14
C SER A 107 -4.47 10.05 7.60
N ASP A 108 -4.27 10.28 8.91
CA ASP A 108 -2.93 10.34 9.53
C ASP A 108 -2.13 9.04 9.39
N ILE A 109 -2.81 7.91 9.13
CA ILE A 109 -2.16 6.62 8.89
C ILE A 109 -1.47 6.60 7.51
N MET A 110 -1.98 7.37 6.54
CA MET A 110 -1.47 7.41 5.16
C MET A 110 -0.45 8.54 4.91
N GLN A 111 -0.54 9.65 5.66
CA GLN A 111 0.38 10.80 5.57
C GLN A 111 1.78 10.46 6.10
#